data_AF-A0A354X2N1-F1
#
_entry.id   AF-A0A354X2N1-F1
#
_cell.length_a   1.000
_cell.length_b   1.000
_cell.length_c   1.000
_cell.angle_alpha   90.00
_cell.angle_beta   90.00
_cell.angle_gamma   90.00
#
_symmetry.space_group_name_H-M   'P 1'
#
loop_
_entity.id
_entity.type
_entity.pdbx_description
1 polymer ?
#
loop_
_entity_poly.entity_id
_entity_poly.type
_entity_poly.pdbx_seq_one_letter_code
_entity_poly.pdbx_strand_id
1 'polypeptide(L)'
;DLMATYNVHHLIRNTFGQVPGGMFGADENARMGYIDPRQGTETCGFVEQMASDEFLLRITGDPFWAEHCEEVAFNSYPAAVMPDFKSLRYLTAPNHTVSDSENHHPGIDN
;
A
#
# COMPACT_ATOMS: atom_id res chain seq x y z
N ASP A 1 -6.89 22.92 8.23
CA ASP A 1 -7.64 23.28 7.01
C ASP A 1 -8.02 22.00 6.31
N LEU A 2 -9.31 21.80 6.00
CA LEU A 2 -9.84 20.57 5.39
C LEU A 2 -9.16 20.27 4.05
N MET A 3 -8.87 21.30 3.26
CA MET A 3 -8.22 21.17 1.95
C MET A 3 -6.78 20.64 2.05
N ALA A 4 -6.09 20.86 3.17
CA ALA A 4 -4.74 20.34 3.35
C ALA A 4 -4.71 18.80 3.28
N THR A 5 -5.73 18.12 3.81
CA THR A 5 -5.82 16.66 3.80
C THR A 5 -5.95 16.12 2.37
N TYR A 6 -6.86 16.66 1.56
CA TYR A 6 -7.03 16.27 0.16
C TYR A 6 -5.77 16.57 -0.67
N ASN A 7 -5.15 17.74 -0.43
CA ASN A 7 -3.91 18.11 -1.08
C ASN A 7 -2.79 17.12 -0.77
N VAL A 8 -2.64 16.68 0.48
CA VAL A 8 -1.65 15.67 0.87
C VAL A 8 -1.95 14.32 0.21
N HIS A 9 -3.22 13.89 0.21
CA HIS A 9 -3.64 12.65 -0.44
C HIS A 9 -3.22 12.61 -1.91
N HIS A 10 -3.50 13.69 -2.67
CA HIS A 10 -3.13 13.78 -4.08
C HIS A 10 -1.61 13.95 -4.29
N LEU A 11 -0.95 14.76 -3.46
CA LEU A 11 0.49 15.02 -3.57
C LEU A 11 1.28 13.72 -3.45
N ILE A 12 1.00 12.90 -2.45
CA ILE A 12 1.73 11.66 -2.19
C ILE A 12 1.57 10.70 -3.37
N ARG A 13 0.35 10.48 -3.86
CA ARG A 13 0.07 9.57 -4.99
C ARG A 13 0.71 10.06 -6.31
N ASN A 14 0.69 11.36 -6.57
CA ASN A 14 1.33 11.95 -7.74
C ASN A 14 2.87 11.88 -7.66
N THR A 15 3.44 11.90 -6.44
CA THR A 15 4.88 11.97 -6.24
C THR A 15 5.53 10.58 -6.18
N PHE A 16 4.89 9.62 -5.51
CA PHE A 16 5.46 8.30 -5.21
C PHE A 16 4.81 7.16 -5.99
N GLY A 17 3.99 7.51 -6.99
CA GLY A 17 3.34 6.58 -7.88
C GLY A 17 2.06 6.00 -7.29
N GLN A 18 0.97 6.04 -8.06
CA GLN A 18 -0.26 5.34 -7.70
C GLN A 18 -0.09 3.85 -7.98
N VAL A 19 -0.23 3.05 -6.94
CA VAL A 19 -0.09 1.60 -6.97
C VAL A 19 -1.49 0.97 -7.08
N PRO A 20 -1.69 -0.03 -7.96
CA PRO A 20 -2.95 -0.78 -8.00
C PRO A 20 -3.32 -1.30 -6.61
N GLY A 21 -4.58 -1.13 -6.21
CA GLY A 21 -5.06 -1.49 -4.87
C GLY A 21 -4.96 -0.37 -3.83
N GLY A 22 -5.01 0.90 -4.26
CA GLY A 22 -5.30 2.06 -3.39
C GLY A 22 -4.10 2.73 -2.71
N MET A 23 -2.88 2.23 -2.97
CA MET A 23 -1.66 2.65 -2.26
C MET A 23 -0.69 3.43 -3.14
N PHE A 24 0.47 3.75 -2.58
CA PHE A 24 1.59 4.40 -3.24
C PHE A 24 2.90 3.77 -2.77
N GLY A 25 3.99 4.06 -3.49
CA GLY A 25 5.30 3.51 -3.15
C GLY A 25 5.80 4.01 -1.79
N ALA A 26 5.84 3.11 -0.80
CA ALA A 26 6.15 3.39 0.59
C ALA A 26 6.60 2.11 1.32
N ASP A 27 7.68 1.50 0.84
CA ASP A 27 8.32 0.33 1.45
C ASP A 27 9.20 0.75 2.63
N GLU A 28 8.58 1.33 3.67
CA GLU A 28 9.20 2.08 4.79
C GLU A 28 9.74 3.47 4.42
N ASN A 29 10.01 3.72 3.13
CA ASN A 29 10.46 5.02 2.66
C ASN A 29 9.80 5.41 1.33
N ALA A 30 9.19 6.60 1.30
CA ALA A 30 8.66 7.18 0.07
C ALA A 30 9.81 7.81 -0.75
N ARG A 31 10.35 7.05 -1.70
CA ARG A 31 11.56 7.44 -2.45
C ARG A 31 11.20 8.27 -3.69
N MET A 32 11.70 9.51 -3.75
CA MET A 32 11.53 10.40 -4.90
C MET A 32 12.16 9.81 -6.17
N GLY A 33 11.42 9.82 -7.27
CA GLY A 33 11.89 9.34 -8.58
C GLY A 33 11.79 7.82 -8.79
N TYR A 34 11.29 7.07 -7.80
CA TYR A 34 11.05 5.63 -7.89
C TYR A 34 9.54 5.39 -7.89
N ILE A 35 8.98 5.17 -9.09
CA ILE A 35 7.55 4.92 -9.31
C ILE A 35 7.30 3.62 -10.08
N ASP A 36 8.34 2.80 -10.20
CA ASP A 36 8.29 1.55 -10.94
C ASP A 36 7.67 0.43 -10.09
N PRO A 37 7.17 -0.66 -10.69
CA PRO A 37 6.36 -1.67 -10.00
C PRO A 37 7.14 -2.51 -8.98
N ARG A 38 8.46 -2.30 -8.83
CA ARG A 38 9.26 -2.88 -7.74
C ARG A 38 9.10 -2.13 -6.44
N GLN A 39 8.68 -0.86 -6.48
CA GLN A 39 8.44 -0.13 -5.25
C GLN A 39 7.15 -0.65 -4.61
N GLY A 40 7.32 -1.22 -3.42
CA GLY A 40 6.23 -1.79 -2.68
C GLY A 40 5.69 -0.85 -1.61
N THR A 41 4.87 -1.43 -0.76
CA THR A 41 4.29 -0.81 0.40
C THR A 41 4.39 -1.80 1.56
N GLU A 42 4.69 -1.28 2.73
CA GLU A 42 4.70 -2.06 3.97
C GLU A 42 3.27 -2.44 4.41
N THR A 43 3.12 -3.61 5.02
CA THR A 43 1.83 -4.04 5.60
C THR A 43 1.29 -3.04 6.63
N CYS A 44 2.15 -2.43 7.46
CA CYS A 44 1.73 -1.38 8.39
C CYS A 44 1.13 -0.19 7.62
N GLY A 45 1.75 0.21 6.51
CA GLY A 45 1.25 1.27 5.64
C GLY A 45 -0.17 1.00 5.10
N PHE A 46 -0.52 -0.25 4.81
CA PHE A 46 -1.90 -0.60 4.43
C PHE A 46 -2.89 -0.35 5.55
N VAL A 47 -2.58 -0.82 6.76
CA VAL A 47 -3.44 -0.66 7.93
C VAL A 47 -3.57 0.81 8.33
N GLU A 48 -2.48 1.56 8.26
CA GLU A 48 -2.45 3.00 8.56
C GLU A 48 -3.25 3.81 7.53
N GLN A 49 -3.19 3.48 6.25
CA GLN A 49 -4.02 4.11 5.22
C GLN A 49 -5.51 3.85 5.48
N MET A 50 -5.90 2.60 5.72
CA MET A 50 -7.30 2.25 6.04
C MET A 50 -7.78 2.99 7.29
N ALA A 51 -7.00 2.98 8.39
CA ALA A 51 -7.37 3.68 9.61
C ALA A 51 -7.49 5.20 9.39
N SER A 52 -6.58 5.79 8.61
CA SER A 52 -6.63 7.22 8.26
C SER A 52 -7.90 7.55 7.48
N ASP A 53 -8.23 6.74 6.47
CA ASP A 53 -9.42 6.90 5.65
C ASP A 53 -10.71 6.74 6.47
N GLU A 54 -10.79 5.77 7.38
CA GLU A 54 -11.90 5.59 8.32
C GLU A 54 -12.10 6.80 9.24
N PHE A 55 -11.00 7.35 9.79
CA PHE A 55 -11.07 8.57 10.60
C PHE A 55 -11.53 9.77 9.78
N LEU A 56 -11.02 9.94 8.56
CA LEU A 56 -11.38 11.04 7.68
C LEU A 56 -12.83 10.95 7.21
N LEU A 57 -13.33 9.75 6.91
CA LEU A 57 -14.75 9.51 6.65
C LEU A 57 -15.59 9.94 7.84
N ARG A 58 -15.21 9.54 9.06
CA ARG A 58 -15.95 9.89 10.28
C ARG A 58 -15.95 11.38 10.59
N ILE A 59 -14.85 12.08 10.29
CA ILE A 59 -14.69 13.52 10.56
C ILE A 59 -15.41 14.36 9.51
N THR A 60 -15.27 14.00 8.24
CA THR A 60 -15.72 14.83 7.11
C THR A 60 -17.10 14.42 6.57
N GLY A 61 -17.49 13.15 6.74
CA GLY A 61 -18.68 12.57 6.10
C GLY A 61 -18.55 12.37 4.60
N ASP A 62 -17.37 12.57 4.02
CA ASP A 62 -17.12 12.49 2.58
C ASP A 62 -16.85 11.03 2.15
N PRO A 63 -17.67 10.47 1.24
CA PRO A 63 -17.48 9.09 0.76
C PRO A 63 -16.18 8.89 -0.02
N PHE A 64 -15.48 9.95 -0.44
CA PHE A 64 -14.14 9.87 -1.03
C PHE A 64 -13.18 8.99 -0.19
N TRP A 65 -13.23 9.13 1.14
CA TRP A 65 -12.39 8.34 2.04
C TRP A 65 -12.86 6.88 2.14
N ALA A 66 -14.16 6.63 2.05
CA ALA A 66 -14.69 5.26 2.07
C ALA A 66 -14.26 4.46 0.82
N GLU A 67 -14.28 5.09 -0.36
CA GLU A 67 -13.82 4.48 -1.61
C GLU A 67 -12.34 4.11 -1.55
N HIS A 68 -11.48 5.00 -1.05
CA HIS A 68 -10.06 4.69 -0.89
C HIS A 68 -9.77 3.63 0.17
N CYS A 69 -10.53 3.62 1.27
CA CYS A 69 -10.43 2.55 2.26
C CYS A 69 -10.80 1.20 1.64
N GLU A 70 -11.85 1.15 0.81
CA GLU A 70 -12.30 -0.07 0.12
C GLU A 70 -11.20 -0.62 -0.80
N GLU A 71 -10.56 0.24 -1.61
CA GLU A 71 -9.50 -0.19 -2.52
C GLU A 71 -8.37 -0.91 -1.77
N VAL A 72 -7.92 -0.38 -0.62
CA VAL A 72 -6.86 -1.00 0.18
C VAL A 72 -7.35 -2.28 0.85
N ALA A 73 -8.55 -2.25 1.44
CA ALA A 73 -9.12 -3.34 2.23
C ALA A 73 -9.41 -4.59 1.39
N PHE A 74 -9.79 -4.42 0.12
CA PHE A 74 -10.16 -5.54 -0.75
C PHE A 74 -9.09 -5.95 -1.76
N ASN A 75 -8.02 -5.18 -1.92
CA ASN A 75 -6.94 -5.50 -2.86
C ASN A 75 -5.59 -5.66 -2.15
N SER A 76 -5.01 -4.57 -1.66
CA SER A 76 -3.62 -4.58 -1.17
C SER A 76 -3.45 -5.31 0.15
N TYR A 77 -4.32 -5.04 1.12
CA TYR A 77 -4.23 -5.65 2.45
C TYR A 77 -4.37 -7.18 2.44
N PRO A 78 -5.39 -7.79 1.79
CA PRO A 78 -5.50 -9.25 1.73
C PRO A 78 -4.36 -9.90 0.95
N ALA A 79 -3.75 -9.19 -0.01
CA ALA A 79 -2.55 -9.69 -0.69
C ALA A 79 -1.30 -9.71 0.19
N ALA A 80 -1.32 -9.06 1.35
CA ALA A 80 -0.20 -8.97 2.28
C ALA A 80 -0.29 -9.97 3.43
N VAL A 81 -1.40 -10.69 3.58
CA VAL A 81 -1.63 -11.64 4.68
C VAL A 81 -2.09 -12.98 4.14
N MET A 82 -1.79 -14.07 4.86
CA MET A 82 -2.43 -15.35 4.56
C MET A 82 -3.92 -15.29 4.89
N PRO A 83 -4.77 -16.07 4.19
CA PRO A 83 -6.22 -16.08 4.45
C PRO A 83 -6.61 -16.42 5.89
N ASP A 84 -5.74 -17.11 6.64
CA ASP A 84 -5.95 -17.45 8.05
C ASP A 84 -5.33 -16.45 9.04
N PHE A 85 -4.73 -15.36 8.52
CA PHE A 85 -4.04 -14.30 9.26
C PHE A 85 -2.89 -14.79 10.16
N LYS A 86 -2.33 -15.98 9.93
CA LYS A 86 -1.21 -16.51 10.75
C LYS A 86 0.17 -16.13 10.23
N SER A 87 0.24 -15.58 9.03
CA SER A 87 1.47 -15.01 8.49
C SER A 87 1.15 -13.84 7.57
N LEU A 88 2.18 -13.02 7.34
CA LEU A 88 2.11 -11.84 6.49
C LEU A 88 3.39 -11.70 5.67
N ARG A 89 3.27 -10.95 4.58
CA ARG A 89 4.39 -10.43 3.79
C ARG A 89 4.65 -9.00 4.21
N TYR A 90 5.83 -8.72 4.74
CA TYR A 90 6.15 -7.39 5.25
C TYR A 90 6.06 -6.30 4.17
N LEU A 91 6.66 -6.53 2.99
CA LEU A 91 6.63 -5.63 1.84
C LEU A 91 5.89 -6.23 0.65
N THR A 92 4.88 -5.52 0.15
CA THR A 92 4.05 -5.92 -1.00
C THR A 92 4.30 -4.99 -2.18
N ALA A 93 4.76 -5.51 -3.32
CA ALA A 93 4.96 -4.72 -4.54
C ALA A 93 4.12 -5.26 -5.71
N PRO A 94 3.74 -4.41 -6.69
CA PRO A 94 2.92 -4.81 -7.84
C PRO A 94 3.48 -5.98 -8.65
N ASN A 95 4.79 -6.08 -8.81
CA ASN A 95 5.44 -7.16 -9.54
C ASN A 95 5.95 -8.30 -8.64
N HIS A 96 5.52 -8.35 -7.38
CA HIS A 96 5.95 -9.38 -6.43
C HIS A 96 5.05 -10.62 -6.55
N THR A 97 5.43 -11.51 -7.47
CA THR A 97 4.64 -12.68 -7.88
C THR A 97 4.76 -13.89 -6.97
N VAL A 98 5.88 -14.05 -6.26
CA VAL A 98 6.16 -15.20 -5.40
C VAL A 98 6.55 -14.73 -4.01
N SER A 99 5.89 -15.28 -2.99
CA SER A 99 6.23 -15.07 -1.59
C SER A 99 5.94 -16.37 -0.85
N ASP A 100 6.99 -17.15 -0.61
CA ASP A 100 6.93 -18.44 0.08
C ASP A 100 8.14 -18.61 1.01
N SER A 101 8.26 -19.79 1.61
CA SER A 101 9.37 -20.15 2.52
C SER A 101 10.61 -20.69 1.81
N GLU A 102 10.60 -20.78 0.49
CA GLU A 102 11.65 -21.43 -0.30
C GLU A 102 12.80 -20.49 -0.63
N ASN A 103 13.99 -21.08 -0.82
CA ASN A 103 15.17 -20.34 -1.24
C ASN A 103 15.13 -20.10 -2.77
N HIS A 104 15.01 -18.84 -3.15
CA HIS A 104 14.98 -18.39 -4.55
C HIS A 104 16.33 -17.96 -5.10
N HIS A 105 17.43 -18.33 -4.45
CA HIS A 105 18.77 -18.11 -4.98
C HIS A 105 18.90 -18.73 -6.39
N PRO A 106 19.37 -17.98 -7.41
CA PRO A 106 19.58 -18.53 -8.74
C PRO A 106 20.54 -19.72 -8.66
N GLY A 107 20.15 -20.86 -9.26
CA GLY A 107 20.95 -22.10 -9.18
C GLY A 107 22.31 -22.06 -9.88
N ILE A 108 22.72 -20.89 -10.39
CA ILE A 108 24.05 -20.63 -10.95
C ILE A 108 24.60 -19.41 -10.21
N ASP A 109 25.62 -19.66 -9.39
CA ASP A 109 26.46 -18.60 -8.82
C ASP A 109 27.31 -17.95 -9.91
N ASN A 110 27.47 -16.63 -9.82
CA ASN A 110 28.25 -15.80 -10.73
C ASN A 110 29.76 -15.94 -10.56
#